data_AF-A0A938UES5-F1
#
_entry.id   AF-A0A938UES5-F1
#
_cell.length_a   1.000
_cell.length_b   1.000
_cell.length_c   1.000
_cell.angle_alpha   90.00
_cell.angle_beta   90.00
_cell.angle_gamma   90.00
#
_symmetry.space_group_name_H-M   'P 1'
#
loop_
_entity.id
_entity.type
_entity.pdbx_description
1 polymer ?
#
loop_
_entity_poly.entity_id
_entity_poly.type
_entity_poly.pdbx_seq_one_letter_code
_entity_poly.pdbx_strand_id
1 'polypeptide(L)' 'MKVSEIPQDNVGTMQGEKKALYALDDRGIYTRATTSGWEAEEVVLTQVIDDFNEKAREAALRVRTNETSPVEYFMYKR' A
#
# COMPACT_ATOMS: atom_id res chain seq x y z
N MET A 1 8.96 18.13 6.61
CA MET A 1 7.58 18.45 6.25
C MET A 1 6.93 19.13 7.45
N LYS A 2 6.36 20.32 7.24
CA LYS A 2 5.47 20.96 8.20
C LYS A 2 4.13 20.25 8.19
N VAL A 3 3.35 20.38 9.27
CA VAL A 3 1.99 19.81 9.32
C VAL A 3 1.14 20.28 8.12
N SER A 4 1.29 21.53 7.68
CA SER A 4 0.57 22.11 6.54
C SER A 4 0.99 21.57 5.17
N GLU A 5 2.12 20.86 5.09
CA GLU A 5 2.66 20.28 3.86
C GLU A 5 2.27 18.80 3.71
N ILE A 6 1.58 18.22 4.70
CA ILE A 6 1.17 16.81 4.67
C ILE A 6 0.01 16.63 3.69
N PRO A 7 0.18 15.80 2.63
CA PRO A 7 -0.90 15.54 1.69
C PRO A 7 -2.10 14.87 2.35
N GLN A 8 -3.28 15.18 1.81
CA GLN A 8 -4.57 14.63 2.22
C GLN A 8 -5.34 14.17 0.97
N ASP A 9 -4.65 13.48 0.07
CA ASP A 9 -5.15 13.18 -1.27
C ASP A 9 -6.29 12.14 -1.25
N ASN A 10 -6.64 11.60 -0.07
CA ASN A 10 -7.74 10.66 0.16
C ASN A 10 -7.63 9.44 -0.75
N VAL A 11 -6.45 8.83 -0.74
CA VAL A 11 -6.13 7.75 -1.67
C VAL A 11 -6.93 6.49 -1.35
N GLY A 12 -7.38 5.78 -2.39
CA GLY A 12 -8.32 4.68 -2.28
C GLY A 12 -7.75 3.47 -1.54
N THR A 13 -6.45 3.20 -1.70
CA THR A 13 -5.78 2.08 -1.03
C THR A 13 -5.78 2.18 0.50
N MET A 14 -6.01 3.37 1.07
CA MET A 14 -6.13 3.57 2.51
C MET A 14 -7.52 3.25 3.08
N GLN A 15 -8.53 3.03 2.23
CA GLN A 15 -9.88 2.61 2.66
C GLN A 15 -10.52 3.47 3.76
N GLY A 16 -10.24 4.79 3.75
CA GLY A 16 -10.75 5.73 4.76
C GLY A 16 -9.94 5.79 6.06
N GLU A 17 -8.96 4.91 6.24
CA GLU A 17 -8.02 4.96 7.35
C GLU A 17 -7.03 6.12 7.17
N LYS A 18 -6.40 6.54 8.28
CA LYS A 18 -5.35 7.57 8.26
C LYS A 18 -4.09 7.08 8.95
N LYS A 19 -2.94 7.36 8.34
CA LYS A 19 -1.62 7.09 8.93
C LYS A 19 -1.22 8.23 9.84
N ALA A 20 -0.62 7.91 10.98
CA ALA A 20 0.06 8.90 11.80
C ALA A 20 1.45 9.19 11.25
N LEU A 21 1.81 10.47 11.16
CA LEU A 21 3.13 10.97 10.77
C LEU A 21 3.67 11.90 11.86
N TYR A 22 4.98 12.01 11.94
CA TYR A 22 5.65 13.05 12.72
C TYR A 22 6.09 14.19 11.79
N ALA A 23 5.67 15.41 12.11
CA ALA A 23 5.95 16.60 11.32
C ALA A 23 6.23 17.80 12.22
N LEU A 24 6.80 18.86 11.65
CA LEU A 24 7.08 20.09 12.38
C LEU A 24 5.82 20.98 12.42
N ASP A 25 5.50 21.52 13.58
CA ASP A 25 4.52 22.60 13.71
C ASP A 25 5.13 23.95 13.25
N ASP A 26 4.36 25.03 13.36
CA ASP A 26 4.79 26.38 12.96
C ASP A 26 5.95 26.93 13.81
N ARG A 27 6.25 26.31 14.96
CA ARG A 27 7.35 26.67 15.86
C ARG A 27 8.58 25.78 15.64
N GLY A 28 8.52 24.83 14.71
CA GLY A 28 9.60 23.89 14.45
C GLY A 28 9.70 22.76 15.48
N ILE A 29 8.62 22.47 16.21
CA ILE A 29 8.57 21.38 17.19
C ILE A 29 7.90 20.17 16.54
N TYR A 30 8.47 18.97 16.74
CA TYR A 30 7.85 17.75 16.25
C TYR A 30 6.52 17.46 16.96
N THR A 31 5.50 17.21 16.16
CA THR A 31 4.16 16.81 16.60
C THR A 31 3.64 15.67 15.75
N ARG A 32 2.58 15.01 16.23
CA ARG A 32 1.87 13.97 15.50
C ARG A 32 0.76 14.60 14.66
N ALA A 33 0.73 14.28 13.38
CA ALA A 33 -0.34 14.62 12.45
C ALA A 33 -0.82 13.36 11.72
N THR A 34 -1.89 13.46 10.94
CA THR A 34 -2.42 12.35 10.15
C THR A 34 -2.44 12.68 8.67
N THR A 35 -2.33 11.66 7.81
CA THR A 35 -2.47 11.76 6.36
C THR A 35 -3.50 10.75 5.86
N SER A 36 -4.28 11.14 4.86
CA SER A 36 -5.10 10.23 4.05
C SER A 36 -4.39 9.76 2.76
N GLY A 37 -3.06 9.89 2.72
CA GLY A 37 -2.19 9.42 1.64
C GLY A 37 -1.78 10.54 0.67
N TRP A 38 -0.85 10.19 -0.22
CA TRP A 38 -0.42 11.01 -1.35
C TRP A 38 -0.53 10.23 -2.67
N GLU A 39 -0.79 10.92 -3.78
CA GLU A 39 -1.00 10.30 -5.10
C GLU A 39 0.13 9.33 -5.50
N ALA A 40 1.39 9.69 -5.27
CA ALA A 40 2.53 8.85 -5.63
C ALA A 40 2.53 7.48 -4.92
N GLU A 41 1.99 7.41 -3.70
CA GLU A 41 1.84 6.15 -2.97
C GLU A 41 0.69 5.34 -3.50
N GLU A 42 -0.43 5.97 -3.87
CA GLU A 42 -1.55 5.26 -4.51
C GLU A 42 -1.08 4.54 -5.77
N VAL A 43 -0.29 5.23 -6.61
CA VAL A 43 0.27 4.65 -7.84
C VAL A 43 1.12 3.42 -7.53
N VAL A 44 2.06 3.53 -6.59
CA VAL A 44 2.97 2.43 -6.24
C VAL A 44 2.22 1.29 -5.55
N LEU A 45 1.29 1.58 -4.64
CA LEU A 45 0.49 0.55 -3.97
C LEU A 45 -0.42 -0.19 -4.96
N THR A 46 -1.00 0.51 -5.93
CA THR A 46 -1.80 -0.10 -7.00
C THR A 46 -0.93 -1.05 -7.83
N GLN A 47 0.27 -0.62 -8.24
CA GLN A 47 1.21 -1.47 -8.97
C GLN A 47 1.59 -2.73 -8.16
N VAL A 48 1.84 -2.58 -6.85
CA VAL A 48 2.13 -3.74 -5.98
C VAL A 48 0.94 -4.70 -5.91
N ILE A 49 -0.29 -4.19 -5.85
CA ILE A 49 -1.49 -5.04 -5.85
C ILE A 49 -1.58 -5.82 -7.17
N ASP A 50 -1.36 -5.15 -8.30
CA ASP A 50 -1.36 -5.78 -9.62
C ASP A 50 -0.27 -6.85 -9.76
N ASP A 51 0.94 -6.58 -9.24
CA ASP A 51 2.04 -7.56 -9.21
C ASP A 51 1.69 -8.82 -8.40
N PHE A 52 1.00 -8.65 -7.26
CA PHE A 52 0.56 -9.79 -6.44
C PHE A 52 -0.54 -10.60 -7.15
N ASN A 53 -1.47 -9.92 -7.83
CA ASN A 53 -2.48 -10.58 -8.65
C ASN A 53 -1.83 -11.41 -9.77
N GLU A 54 -0.82 -10.85 -10.45
CA GLU A 54 -0.09 -11.56 -11.49
C GLU A 54 0.61 -12.82 -10.95
N LYS A 55 1.38 -12.67 -9.86
CA LYS A 55 2.04 -13.79 -9.19
C LYS A 55 1.06 -14.88 -8.76
N ALA A 56 -0.11 -14.49 -8.27
CA ALA A 56 -1.16 -15.44 -7.91
C ALA A 56 -1.67 -16.19 -9.15
N ARG A 57 -1.88 -15.54 -10.29
CA ARG A 57 -2.28 -16.22 -11.53
C ARG A 57 -1.22 -17.20 -12.03
N GLU A 58 0.05 -16.79 -12.03
CA GLU A 58 1.16 -17.65 -12.43
C GLU A 58 1.31 -18.88 -11.52
N ALA A 59 1.23 -18.67 -10.20
CA ALA A 59 1.23 -19.77 -9.24
C ALA A 59 0.03 -20.70 -9.45
N ALA A 60 -1.15 -20.16 -9.74
CA ALA A 60 -2.33 -20.98 -10.05
C ALA A 60 -2.14 -21.84 -11.30
N LEU A 61 -1.38 -21.37 -12.31
CA LEU A 61 -1.02 -22.17 -13.48
C LEU A 61 -0.12 -23.35 -13.09
N ARG A 62 0.96 -23.08 -12.35
CA ARG A 62 1.91 -24.12 -11.86
C ARG A 62 1.23 -25.17 -10.97
N VAL A 63 0.31 -24.74 -10.10
CA VAL A 63 -0.49 -25.66 -9.27
C VAL A 63 -1.37 -26.56 -10.15
N ARG A 64 -2.03 -26.01 -11.18
CA ARG A 64 -2.90 -26.79 -12.08
C ARG A 64 -2.12 -27.77 -12.96
N THR A 65 -0.86 -27.50 -13.26
CA THR A 65 0.04 -28.41 -13.97
C THR A 65 0.78 -29.38 -13.05
N ASN A 66 0.47 -29.40 -11.75
CA ASN A 66 1.12 -30.21 -10.71
C ASN A 66 2.64 -29.95 -10.56
N GLU A 67 3.11 -28.76 -10.91
CA GLU A 67 4.52 -28.35 -10.75
C GLU A 67 4.82 -27.91 -9.31
N THR A 68 3.83 -27.36 -8.62
CA THR A 68 3.98 -26.81 -7.26
C THR A 68 2.77 -27.14 -6.36
N SER A 69 2.97 -26.99 -5.04
CA SER A 69 1.91 -27.17 -4.05
C SER A 69 0.88 -26.03 -4.11
N PRO A 70 -0.42 -26.29 -3.85
CA PRO A 70 -1.44 -25.24 -3.73
C PRO A 70 -1.09 -24.10 -2.78
N VAL A 71 -0.20 -24.33 -1.80
CA VAL A 71 0.30 -23.30 -0.88
C VAL A 71 0.92 -22.11 -1.64
N GLU A 72 1.62 -22.34 -2.75
CA GLU A 72 2.25 -21.26 -3.53
C GLU A 72 1.22 -20.21 -3.99
N TYR A 73 0.07 -20.64 -4.49
CA TYR A 73 -1.01 -19.73 -4.88
C TYR A 73 -1.50 -18.89 -3.68
N PHE A 74 -1.70 -19.53 -2.52
CA PHE A 74 -2.16 -18.84 -1.31
C PHE A 74 -1.11 -17.92 -0.67
N MET A 75 0.17 -18.03 -1.05
CA MET A 75 1.19 -17.07 -0.63
C MET A 75 1.03 -15.70 -1.34
N TYR A 76 0.47 -15.69 -2.55
CA TYR A 76 0.26 -14.46 -3.33
C TYR A 76 -1.19 -14.00 -3.37
N LYS A 77 -2.14 -14.92 -3.19
CA LYS A 77 -3.56 -14.59 -3.13
C LYS A 77 -3.81 -13.67 -1.94
N ARG A 78 -4.14 -12.41 -2.24
CA ARG A 78 -4.58 -11.42 -1.26
C ARG A 78 -6.06 -11.58 -0.92
#